data_AF-A0A7H4M0U3-F1
#
_entry.id   AF-A0A7H4M0U3-F1
#
_cell.length_a   1.000
_cell.length_b   1.000
_cell.length_c   1.000
_cell.angle_alpha   90.00
_cell.angle_beta   90.00
_cell.angle_gamma   90.00
#
_symmetry.space_group_name_H-M   'P 1'
#
loop_
_entity.id
_entity.type
_entity.pdbx_description
1 polymer ?
#
loop_
_entity_poly.entity_id
_entity_poly.type
_entity_poly.pdbx_seq_one_letter_code
_entity_poly.pdbx_strand_id
1 'polypeptide(L)'
;MPSTNPTSTVIYKTLIALKAGNAIIFSPHPGARQCSWKAIEIVKRAAEAAGAPAGSVDAISQLTLEATSELMHSKDVSLILATGGEGMVRAAYASGTPTISGGPGNGPAFIERSADIPHAVKDIITSKTFDNGVICASEQSIIVERCIYDEVHRELEAQGAYFMNESEAAKMAALLLRPNGTINPKVVGKTALYLSQMAGFCVPASTRVLIAAQTTVSHSNPYSREKLCPVLGLYVEEDWKAACHRVVELLTNEGLGHTLVIHTRNQDVIRQFCLENRLTAF
;
A
#
# COMPACT_ATOMS: atom_id res chain seq x y z
N MET A 1 8.01 1.66 -12.99
CA MET A 1 7.83 0.34 -12.33
C MET A 1 8.31 0.44 -10.90
N PRO A 2 7.51 0.06 -9.88
CA PRO A 2 7.90 0.23 -8.47
C PRO A 2 8.91 -0.84 -8.03
N SER A 3 9.64 -0.58 -6.94
CA SER A 3 10.52 -1.57 -6.31
C SER A 3 9.78 -2.58 -5.42
N THR A 4 8.54 -2.29 -5.01
CA THR A 4 7.71 -3.17 -4.19
C THR A 4 7.17 -4.36 -4.97
N ASN A 5 6.67 -4.11 -6.18
CA ASN A 5 6.06 -5.14 -7.05
C ASN A 5 6.76 -5.24 -8.42
N PRO A 6 8.08 -5.46 -8.48
CA PRO A 6 8.86 -5.25 -9.70
C PRO A 6 8.51 -6.25 -10.80
N THR A 7 8.45 -7.55 -10.50
CA THR A 7 8.25 -8.61 -11.50
C THR A 7 6.78 -8.80 -11.84
N SER A 8 5.90 -8.84 -10.83
CA SER A 8 4.46 -8.99 -11.00
C SER A 8 3.85 -7.86 -11.83
N THR A 9 4.29 -6.62 -11.61
CA THR A 9 3.79 -5.47 -12.38
C THR A 9 4.30 -5.49 -13.83
N VAL A 10 5.49 -6.06 -14.12
CA VAL A 10 5.98 -6.24 -15.50
C VAL A 10 5.07 -7.23 -16.23
N ILE A 11 4.80 -8.37 -15.60
CA ILE A 11 3.94 -9.43 -16.16
C ILE A 11 2.53 -8.87 -16.41
N TYR A 12 1.92 -8.27 -15.39
CA TYR A 12 0.59 -7.65 -15.49
C TYR A 12 0.51 -6.63 -16.62
N LYS A 13 1.41 -5.64 -16.65
CA LYS A 13 1.36 -4.56 -17.65
C LYS A 13 1.65 -5.05 -19.06
N THR A 14 2.55 -6.03 -19.21
CA THR A 14 2.82 -6.63 -20.52
C THR A 14 1.58 -7.34 -21.05
N LEU A 15 0.91 -8.14 -20.22
CA LEU A 15 -0.29 -8.87 -20.62
C LEU A 15 -1.40 -7.94 -21.09
N ILE A 16 -1.72 -6.89 -20.33
CA ILE A 16 -2.80 -5.96 -20.70
C ILE A 16 -2.43 -5.09 -21.91
N ALA A 17 -1.17 -4.67 -22.05
CA ALA A 17 -0.72 -3.85 -23.15
C ALA A 17 -0.78 -4.62 -24.47
N LEU A 18 -0.17 -5.80 -24.51
CA LEU A 18 -0.16 -6.66 -25.70
C LEU A 18 -1.58 -7.13 -26.06
N LYS A 19 -2.40 -7.49 -25.06
CA LYS A 19 -3.79 -7.90 -25.31
C LYS A 19 -4.62 -6.80 -25.96
N ALA A 20 -4.34 -5.54 -25.62
CA ALA A 20 -4.98 -4.37 -26.23
C ALA A 20 -4.28 -3.90 -27.53
N GLY A 21 -3.29 -4.63 -28.04
CA GLY A 21 -2.58 -4.30 -29.28
C GLY A 21 -1.54 -3.20 -29.15
N ASN A 22 -1.02 -2.93 -27.94
CA ASN A 22 -0.05 -1.88 -27.68
C ASN A 22 1.35 -2.46 -27.42
N ALA A 23 2.38 -1.76 -27.90
CA ALA A 23 3.74 -1.96 -27.42
C ALA A 23 3.90 -1.34 -26.02
N ILE A 24 4.89 -1.81 -25.25
CA ILE A 24 5.19 -1.28 -23.92
C ILE A 24 6.69 -1.14 -23.68
N ILE A 25 7.09 0.04 -23.20
CA ILE A 25 8.46 0.35 -22.77
C ILE A 25 8.46 0.60 -21.26
N PHE A 26 9.26 -0.16 -20.53
CA PHE A 26 9.36 -0.06 -19.08
C PHE A 26 10.49 0.88 -18.63
N SER A 27 10.24 1.61 -17.52
CA SER A 27 11.27 2.25 -16.70
C SER A 27 11.32 1.59 -15.30
N PRO A 28 12.26 0.65 -15.07
CA PRO A 28 12.49 -0.01 -13.78
C PRO A 28 13.00 0.90 -12.67
N HIS A 29 12.53 0.70 -11.43
CA HIS A 29 13.15 1.33 -10.27
C HIS A 29 14.60 0.82 -10.10
N PRO A 30 15.60 1.69 -9.87
CA PRO A 30 17.00 1.28 -9.74
C PRO A 30 17.24 0.19 -8.68
N GLY A 31 16.55 0.32 -7.53
CA GLY A 31 16.62 -0.65 -6.43
C GLY A 31 16.05 -2.05 -6.76
N ALA A 32 15.35 -2.22 -7.87
CA ALA A 32 14.81 -3.51 -8.34
C ALA A 32 15.28 -3.85 -9.77
N ARG A 33 16.42 -3.30 -10.19
CA ARG A 33 16.94 -3.41 -11.57
C ARG A 33 17.00 -4.84 -12.07
N GLN A 34 17.71 -5.72 -11.35
CA GLN A 34 18.04 -7.06 -11.84
C GLN A 34 16.79 -7.93 -12.04
N CYS A 35 15.91 -7.99 -11.03
CA CYS A 35 14.69 -8.79 -11.12
C CYS A 35 13.70 -8.23 -12.15
N SER A 36 13.57 -6.90 -12.24
CA SER A 36 12.72 -6.26 -13.26
C SER A 36 13.20 -6.59 -14.67
N TRP A 37 14.50 -6.44 -14.93
CA TRP A 37 15.08 -6.78 -16.24
C TRP A 37 14.90 -8.25 -16.58
N LYS A 38 15.08 -9.15 -15.61
CA LYS A 38 14.86 -10.57 -15.87
C LYS A 38 13.41 -10.89 -16.22
N ALA A 39 12.45 -10.27 -15.53
CA ALA A 39 11.04 -10.42 -15.87
C ALA A 39 10.72 -9.89 -17.27
N ILE A 40 11.26 -8.72 -17.63
CA ILE A 40 11.11 -8.11 -18.97
C ILE A 40 11.67 -9.03 -20.05
N GLU A 41 12.87 -9.58 -19.86
CA GLU A 41 13.50 -10.53 -20.80
C GLU A 41 12.61 -11.76 -21.03
N ILE A 42 12.03 -12.32 -19.96
CA ILE A 42 11.17 -13.50 -20.03
C ILE A 42 9.92 -13.21 -20.86
N VAL A 43 9.19 -12.12 -20.54
CA VAL A 43 7.94 -11.79 -21.25
C VAL A 43 8.20 -11.34 -22.69
N LYS A 44 9.31 -10.63 -22.95
CA LYS A 44 9.75 -10.25 -24.30
C LYS A 44 10.00 -11.48 -25.17
N ARG A 45 10.81 -12.41 -24.68
CA ARG A 45 11.12 -13.66 -25.40
C ARG A 45 9.87 -14.50 -25.67
N ALA A 46 8.96 -14.58 -24.70
CA ALA A 46 7.70 -15.30 -24.87
C ALA A 46 6.80 -14.65 -25.92
N ALA A 47 6.69 -13.32 -25.92
CA ALA A 47 5.91 -12.58 -26.90
C ALA A 47 6.48 -12.76 -28.32
N GLU A 48 7.79 -12.59 -28.50
CA GLU A 48 8.47 -12.75 -29.80
C GLU A 48 8.36 -14.20 -30.31
N ALA A 49 8.52 -15.20 -29.45
CA ALA A 49 8.34 -16.61 -29.82
C ALA A 49 6.91 -16.95 -30.26
N ALA A 50 5.92 -16.18 -29.78
CA ALA A 50 4.51 -16.29 -30.18
C ALA A 50 4.17 -15.43 -31.42
N GLY A 51 5.15 -14.76 -32.03
CA GLY A 51 4.98 -13.96 -33.25
C GLY A 51 4.74 -12.47 -33.03
N ALA A 52 4.90 -11.94 -31.80
CA ALA A 52 4.86 -10.50 -31.58
C ALA A 52 6.06 -9.82 -32.27
N PRO A 53 5.88 -8.59 -32.82
CA PRO A 53 6.98 -7.85 -33.41
C PRO A 53 8.12 -7.63 -32.41
N ALA A 54 9.36 -7.72 -32.89
CA ALA A 54 10.54 -7.44 -32.07
C ALA A 54 10.48 -6.03 -31.48
N GLY A 55 10.80 -5.89 -30.20
CA GLY A 55 10.74 -4.61 -29.49
C GLY A 55 9.33 -4.16 -29.06
N SER A 56 8.29 -4.97 -29.28
CA SER A 56 6.94 -4.71 -28.74
C SER A 56 6.90 -4.69 -27.20
N VAL A 57 7.86 -5.34 -26.55
CA VAL A 57 8.09 -5.27 -25.11
C VAL A 57 9.56 -4.96 -24.87
N ASP A 58 9.87 -3.83 -24.24
CA ASP A 58 11.25 -3.48 -23.91
C ASP A 58 11.35 -2.58 -22.67
N ALA A 59 12.56 -2.16 -22.31
CA ALA A 59 12.82 -1.24 -21.21
C ALA A 59 13.99 -0.29 -21.49
N ILE A 60 14.00 0.87 -20.83
CA ILE A 60 15.13 1.81 -20.91
C ILE A 60 16.36 1.21 -20.23
N SER A 61 17.49 1.24 -20.93
CA SER A 61 18.78 0.68 -20.46
C SER A 61 19.44 1.54 -19.37
N GLN A 62 19.21 2.86 -19.42
CA GLN A 62 19.68 3.83 -18.44
C GLN A 62 18.58 4.11 -17.40
N LEU A 63 18.84 3.75 -16.14
CA LEU A 63 17.89 3.94 -15.04
C LEU A 63 18.17 5.26 -14.30
N THR A 64 18.10 6.38 -15.02
CA THR A 64 18.26 7.73 -14.46
C THR A 64 16.94 8.50 -14.50
N LEU A 65 16.87 9.60 -13.75
CA LEU A 65 15.72 10.48 -13.77
C LEU A 65 15.56 11.14 -15.13
N GLU A 66 16.67 11.51 -15.77
CA GLU A 66 16.71 12.13 -17.09
C GLU A 66 16.18 11.16 -18.15
N ALA A 67 16.63 9.90 -18.15
CA ALA A 67 16.14 8.89 -19.09
C ALA A 67 14.65 8.59 -18.91
N THR A 68 14.17 8.57 -17.66
CA THR A 68 12.74 8.41 -17.37
C THR A 68 11.94 9.64 -17.82
N SER A 69 12.48 10.84 -17.60
CA SER A 69 11.87 12.09 -18.04
C SER A 69 11.78 12.16 -19.56
N GLU A 70 12.84 11.80 -20.27
CA GLU A 70 12.86 11.75 -21.73
C GLU A 70 11.80 10.79 -22.26
N LEU A 71 11.69 9.59 -21.67
CA LEU A 71 10.64 8.64 -22.04
C LEU A 71 9.23 9.22 -21.82
N MET A 72 9.00 9.90 -20.69
CA MET A 72 7.70 10.49 -20.38
C MET A 72 7.29 11.62 -21.33
N HIS A 73 8.24 12.42 -21.81
CA HIS A 73 7.99 13.56 -22.70
C HIS A 73 8.13 13.23 -24.19
N SER A 74 8.52 12.00 -24.53
CA SER A 74 8.66 11.59 -25.91
C SER A 74 7.33 11.66 -26.66
N LYS A 75 7.34 12.25 -27.85
CA LYS A 75 6.17 12.37 -28.73
C LYS A 75 5.65 11.01 -29.22
N ASP A 76 6.48 9.97 -29.14
CA ASP A 76 6.14 8.62 -29.56
C ASP A 76 5.41 7.83 -28.46
N VAL A 77 5.36 8.35 -27.22
CA VAL A 77 4.63 7.72 -26.12
C VAL A 77 3.20 8.24 -26.09
N SER A 78 2.24 7.34 -26.33
CA SER A 78 0.81 7.69 -26.35
C SER A 78 0.15 7.69 -24.97
N LEU A 79 0.70 6.93 -24.00
CA LEU A 79 0.12 6.73 -22.67
C LEU A 79 1.19 6.34 -21.66
N ILE A 80 1.14 6.92 -20.46
CA ILE A 80 1.98 6.53 -19.32
C ILE A 80 1.13 5.75 -18.32
N LEU A 81 1.56 4.53 -17.98
CA LEU A 81 1.05 3.76 -16.84
C LEU A 81 1.97 3.98 -15.63
N ALA A 82 1.71 5.01 -14.83
CA ALA A 82 2.55 5.38 -13.70
C ALA A 82 2.17 4.58 -12.44
N THR A 83 3.06 3.68 -12.02
CA THR A 83 2.97 2.96 -10.73
C THR A 83 4.23 3.23 -9.94
N GLY A 84 4.11 4.02 -8.87
CA GLY A 84 5.21 4.49 -8.05
C GLY A 84 4.71 5.54 -7.05
N GLY A 85 5.62 6.11 -6.25
CA GLY A 85 5.25 7.13 -5.27
C GLY A 85 4.79 8.46 -5.91
N GLU A 86 4.24 9.34 -5.09
CA GLU A 86 3.63 10.62 -5.50
C GLU A 86 4.50 11.46 -6.44
N GLY A 87 5.81 11.54 -6.19
CA GLY A 87 6.73 12.31 -7.04
C GLY A 87 6.78 11.80 -8.48
N MET A 88 6.73 10.48 -8.69
CA MET A 88 6.72 9.86 -10.02
C MET A 88 5.38 10.08 -10.72
N VAL A 89 4.28 9.97 -9.97
CA VAL A 89 2.92 10.21 -10.50
C VAL A 89 2.78 11.68 -10.93
N ARG A 90 3.25 12.62 -10.11
CA ARG A 90 3.24 14.05 -10.43
C ARG A 90 4.07 14.36 -11.67
N ALA A 91 5.26 13.75 -11.79
CA ALA A 91 6.11 13.92 -12.97
C ALA A 91 5.43 13.38 -14.24
N ALA A 92 4.76 12.22 -14.16
CA ALA A 92 4.02 11.66 -15.28
C ALA A 92 2.88 12.58 -15.74
N TYR A 93 2.05 13.08 -14.82
CA TYR A 93 0.99 14.04 -15.18
C TYR A 93 1.51 15.37 -15.71
N ALA A 94 2.69 15.81 -15.27
CA ALA A 94 3.31 17.04 -15.75
C ALA A 94 3.96 16.91 -17.14
N SER A 95 4.10 15.69 -17.66
CA SER A 95 4.81 15.43 -18.93
C SER A 95 4.08 15.92 -20.19
N GLY A 96 2.77 16.19 -20.08
CA GLY A 96 1.90 16.46 -21.22
C GLY A 96 1.37 15.21 -21.93
N THR A 97 1.90 14.03 -21.58
CA THR A 97 1.43 12.73 -22.09
C THR A 97 0.25 12.21 -21.26
N PRO A 98 -0.82 11.68 -21.89
CA PRO A 98 -1.92 11.05 -21.16
C PRO A 98 -1.39 10.03 -20.14
N THR A 99 -1.92 10.08 -18.91
CA THR A 99 -1.39 9.30 -17.79
C THR A 99 -2.50 8.62 -17.00
N ILE A 100 -2.32 7.32 -16.75
CA ILE A 100 -3.11 6.53 -15.79
C ILE A 100 -2.18 6.16 -14.63
N SER A 101 -2.60 6.44 -13.41
CA SER A 101 -1.81 6.18 -12.21
C SER A 101 -2.66 5.68 -11.06
N GLY A 102 -2.02 5.03 -10.09
CA GLY A 102 -2.58 4.82 -8.76
C GLY A 102 -2.07 5.88 -7.79
N GLY A 103 -2.85 6.20 -6.76
CA GLY A 103 -2.41 7.01 -5.62
C GLY A 103 -1.66 6.20 -4.56
N PRO A 104 -1.17 6.86 -3.48
CA PRO A 104 -0.74 6.14 -2.28
C PRO A 104 -1.92 5.39 -1.64
N GLY A 105 -1.65 4.27 -0.96
CA GLY A 105 -2.67 3.47 -0.30
C GLY A 105 -2.64 3.62 1.21
N ASN A 106 -3.67 4.22 1.79
CA ASN A 106 -3.80 4.38 3.25
C ASN A 106 -5.03 3.64 3.82
N GLY A 107 -5.27 2.42 3.35
CA GLY A 107 -6.53 1.71 3.59
C GLY A 107 -6.87 1.53 5.07
N PRO A 108 -7.92 2.17 5.60
CA PRO A 108 -8.44 1.85 6.92
C PRO A 108 -9.29 0.57 6.86
N ALA A 109 -9.26 -0.23 7.91
CA ALA A 109 -10.13 -1.39 8.09
C ALA A 109 -11.05 -1.17 9.28
N PHE A 110 -12.34 -0.97 9.04
CA PHE A 110 -13.34 -0.82 10.09
C PHE A 110 -13.95 -2.18 10.45
N ILE A 111 -13.86 -2.56 11.72
CA ILE A 111 -14.54 -3.73 12.31
C ILE A 111 -15.73 -3.21 13.10
N GLU A 112 -16.92 -3.42 12.55
CA GLU A 112 -18.19 -3.00 13.14
C GLU A 112 -18.73 -4.07 14.11
N ARG A 113 -19.57 -3.68 15.07
CA ARG A 113 -20.05 -4.54 16.17
C ARG A 113 -20.76 -5.84 15.75
N SER A 114 -21.28 -5.93 14.52
CA SER A 114 -21.91 -7.14 13.99
C SER A 114 -20.95 -8.05 13.21
N ALA A 115 -19.68 -7.66 13.08
CA ALA A 115 -18.68 -8.41 12.36
C ALA A 115 -18.41 -9.79 12.96
N ASP A 116 -17.95 -10.70 12.10
CA ASP A 116 -17.28 -11.93 12.54
C ASP A 116 -15.84 -11.57 12.94
N ILE A 117 -15.60 -11.34 14.23
CA ILE A 117 -14.31 -10.81 14.72
C ILE A 117 -13.13 -11.74 14.39
N PRO A 118 -13.19 -13.07 14.64
CA PRO A 118 -12.11 -13.98 14.26
C PRO A 118 -11.79 -13.95 12.76
N HIS A 119 -12.81 -13.91 11.92
CA HIS A 119 -12.61 -13.81 10.46
C HIS A 119 -12.03 -12.46 10.05
N ALA A 120 -12.55 -11.35 10.59
CA ALA A 120 -12.08 -10.00 10.30
C ALA A 120 -10.59 -9.83 10.66
N VAL A 121 -10.20 -10.24 11.86
CA VAL A 121 -8.80 -10.19 12.31
C VAL A 121 -7.91 -11.07 11.43
N LYS A 122 -8.38 -12.26 11.06
CA LYS A 122 -7.63 -13.16 10.19
C LYS A 122 -7.37 -12.53 8.82
N ASP A 123 -8.38 -11.91 8.22
CA ASP A 123 -8.26 -11.27 6.91
C ASP A 123 -7.29 -10.08 6.97
N ILE A 124 -7.45 -9.20 7.97
CA ILE A 124 -6.58 -8.04 8.18
C ILE A 124 -5.13 -8.48 8.38
N ILE A 125 -4.85 -9.43 9.27
CA ILE A 125 -3.46 -9.85 9.51
C ILE A 125 -2.91 -10.57 8.27
N THR A 126 -3.70 -11.40 7.59
CA THR A 126 -3.26 -12.10 6.37
C THR A 126 -2.90 -11.11 5.27
N SER A 127 -3.76 -10.13 5.00
CA SER A 127 -3.55 -9.06 4.02
C SER A 127 -2.34 -8.19 4.40
N LYS A 128 -2.28 -7.68 5.63
CA LYS A 128 -1.19 -6.84 6.13
C LYS A 128 0.17 -7.51 6.09
N THR A 129 0.21 -8.81 6.34
CA THR A 129 1.48 -9.56 6.44
C THR A 129 1.90 -10.21 5.12
N PHE A 130 1.02 -10.20 4.10
CA PHE A 130 1.36 -10.65 2.76
C PHE A 130 2.50 -9.80 2.18
N ASP A 131 3.57 -10.48 1.76
CA ASP A 131 4.81 -9.86 1.28
C ASP A 131 5.33 -8.74 2.21
N ASN A 132 5.18 -8.94 3.53
CA ASN A 132 5.51 -7.95 4.56
C ASN A 132 4.84 -6.57 4.35
N GLY A 133 3.63 -6.53 3.80
CA GLY A 133 2.80 -5.32 3.74
C GLY A 133 3.20 -4.31 2.67
N VAL A 134 3.92 -4.73 1.62
CA VAL A 134 4.35 -3.84 0.51
C VAL A 134 3.26 -3.54 -0.53
N ILE A 135 2.12 -4.20 -0.44
CA ILE A 135 0.97 -3.96 -1.33
C ILE A 135 0.21 -2.73 -0.83
N CYS A 136 -0.01 -1.75 -1.72
CA CYS A 136 -0.66 -0.47 -1.39
C CYS A 136 -2.11 -0.62 -0.89
N ALA A 137 -2.83 -1.65 -1.34
CA ALA A 137 -4.18 -1.93 -0.87
C ALA A 137 -4.22 -2.57 0.53
N SER A 138 -3.06 -2.95 1.11
CA SER A 138 -3.03 -3.52 2.46
C SER A 138 -3.40 -2.49 3.52
N GLU A 139 -3.98 -2.97 4.61
CA GLU A 139 -4.50 -2.15 5.68
C GLU A 139 -3.37 -1.32 6.31
N GLN A 140 -3.68 -0.09 6.67
CA GLN A 140 -2.79 0.82 7.38
C GLN A 140 -3.28 1.14 8.78
N SER A 141 -4.58 0.97 9.03
CA SER A 141 -5.17 1.13 10.35
C SER A 141 -6.35 0.19 10.56
N ILE A 142 -6.60 -0.13 11.83
CA ILE A 142 -7.82 -0.79 12.29
C ILE A 142 -8.65 0.25 13.04
N ILE A 143 -9.93 0.35 12.73
CA ILE A 143 -10.90 1.14 13.47
C ILE A 143 -11.90 0.16 14.06
N VAL A 144 -12.20 0.29 15.36
CA VAL A 144 -13.15 -0.60 16.05
C VAL A 144 -14.11 0.21 16.90
N GLU A 145 -15.31 -0.31 17.11
CA GLU A 145 -16.25 0.28 18.06
C GLU A 145 -15.86 -0.07 19.50
N ARG A 146 -16.01 0.88 20.43
CA ARG A 146 -15.67 0.70 21.85
C ARG A 146 -16.33 -0.53 22.46
N CYS A 147 -17.57 -0.83 22.09
CA CYS A 147 -18.33 -1.95 22.62
C CYS A 147 -17.75 -3.35 22.29
N ILE A 148 -16.89 -3.47 21.27
CA ILE A 148 -16.25 -4.73 20.88
C ILE A 148 -14.72 -4.70 20.99
N TYR A 149 -14.13 -3.61 21.50
CA TYR A 149 -12.68 -3.43 21.57
C TYR A 149 -11.97 -4.58 22.30
N ASP A 150 -12.46 -4.99 23.47
CA ASP A 150 -11.81 -6.04 24.27
C ASP A 150 -11.84 -7.42 23.59
N GLU A 151 -12.84 -7.69 22.75
CA GLU A 151 -12.92 -8.91 21.96
C GLU A 151 -11.93 -8.85 20.78
N VAL A 152 -11.92 -7.73 20.04
CA VAL A 152 -10.99 -7.55 18.92
C VAL A 152 -9.53 -7.53 19.39
N HIS A 153 -9.23 -6.89 20.53
CA HIS A 153 -7.88 -6.86 21.09
C HIS A 153 -7.35 -8.27 21.38
N ARG A 154 -8.14 -9.08 22.09
CA ARG A 154 -7.78 -10.46 22.41
C ARG A 154 -7.60 -11.30 21.15
N GLU A 155 -8.46 -11.11 20.16
CA GLU A 155 -8.36 -11.85 18.90
C GLU A 155 -7.12 -11.44 18.09
N LEU A 156 -6.78 -10.14 18.06
CA LEU A 156 -5.54 -9.64 17.44
C LEU A 156 -4.30 -10.27 18.09
N GLU A 157 -4.23 -10.28 19.42
CA GLU A 157 -3.13 -10.93 20.15
C GLU A 157 -3.07 -12.43 19.87
N ALA A 158 -4.21 -13.13 19.91
CA ALA A 158 -4.31 -14.55 19.64
C ALA A 158 -3.81 -14.93 18.23
N GLN A 159 -3.95 -14.02 17.26
CA GLN A 159 -3.51 -14.22 15.89
C GLN A 159 -2.12 -13.62 15.57
N GLY A 160 -1.39 -13.18 16.60
CA GLY A 160 0.02 -12.79 16.51
C GLY A 160 0.30 -11.30 16.32
N ALA A 161 -0.66 -10.43 16.65
CA ALA A 161 -0.39 -9.01 16.79
C ALA A 161 0.33 -8.71 18.11
N TYR A 162 1.22 -7.72 18.10
CA TYR A 162 1.86 -7.19 19.29
C TYR A 162 1.47 -5.72 19.48
N PHE A 163 0.83 -5.41 20.61
CA PHE A 163 0.47 -4.05 20.99
C PHE A 163 1.66 -3.35 21.62
N MET A 164 2.18 -2.34 20.92
CA MET A 164 3.29 -1.53 21.41
C MET A 164 2.82 -0.60 22.52
N ASN A 165 3.60 -0.49 23.60
CA ASN A 165 3.40 0.56 24.59
C ASN A 165 3.83 1.94 24.04
N GLU A 166 3.55 3.01 24.79
CA GLU A 166 3.85 4.38 24.35
C GLU A 166 5.33 4.61 23.98
N SER A 167 6.26 4.01 24.74
CA SER A 167 7.70 4.15 24.48
C SER A 167 8.13 3.42 23.21
N GLU A 168 7.63 2.22 23.00
CA GLU A 168 7.88 1.42 21.78
C GLU A 168 7.27 2.09 20.55
N ALA A 169 6.05 2.61 20.68
CA ALA A 169 5.37 3.35 19.63
C ALA A 169 6.12 4.65 19.28
N ALA A 170 6.69 5.37 20.26
CA ALA A 170 7.50 6.54 19.98
C ALA A 170 8.79 6.20 19.21
N LYS A 171 9.48 5.12 19.61
CA LYS A 171 10.69 4.63 18.92
C LYS A 171 10.38 4.19 17.48
N MET A 172 9.29 3.46 17.29
CA MET A 172 8.84 3.01 15.98
C MET A 172 8.43 4.19 15.10
N ALA A 173 7.74 5.20 15.65
CA ALA A 173 7.37 6.41 14.91
C ALA A 173 8.60 7.15 14.37
N ALA A 174 9.65 7.28 15.19
CA ALA A 174 10.92 7.90 14.78
C ALA A 174 11.67 7.07 13.72
N LEU A 175 11.44 5.76 13.65
CA LEU A 175 11.98 4.90 12.59
C LEU A 175 11.19 5.02 11.28
N LEU A 176 9.85 5.11 11.37
CA LEU A 176 8.94 5.15 10.21
C LEU A 176 9.06 6.48 9.44
N LEU A 177 9.17 7.61 10.13
CA LEU A 177 9.22 8.93 9.51
C LEU A 177 10.65 9.47 9.47
N ARG A 178 11.10 9.92 8.31
CA ARG A 178 12.37 10.66 8.19
C ARG A 178 12.20 12.11 8.69
N PRO A 179 13.31 12.81 9.04
CA PRO A 179 13.25 14.22 9.46
C PRO A 179 12.58 15.16 8.46
N ASN A 180 12.59 14.81 7.18
CA ASN A 180 11.93 15.57 6.11
C ASN A 180 10.43 15.25 5.96
N GLY A 181 9.83 14.50 6.89
CA GLY A 181 8.40 14.17 6.89
C GLY A 181 7.98 13.05 5.95
N THR A 182 8.91 12.38 5.28
CA THR A 182 8.59 11.27 4.35
C THR A 182 8.83 9.91 4.99
N ILE A 183 8.13 8.88 4.52
CA ILE A 183 8.34 7.51 4.98
C ILE A 183 9.78 7.06 4.72
N ASN A 184 10.34 6.34 5.68
CA ASN A 184 11.68 5.80 5.63
C ASN A 184 11.70 4.55 4.72
N PRO A 185 12.36 4.59 3.55
CA PRO A 185 12.38 3.46 2.63
C PRO A 185 13.05 2.21 3.21
N LYS A 186 13.84 2.34 4.29
CA LYS A 186 14.49 1.21 4.96
C LYS A 186 13.52 0.28 5.69
N VAL A 187 12.30 0.76 6.01
CA VAL A 187 11.28 -0.03 6.72
C VAL A 187 10.44 -0.88 5.77
N VAL A 188 10.39 -0.51 4.49
CA VAL A 188 9.48 -1.09 3.49
C VAL A 188 9.78 -2.57 3.30
N GLY A 189 8.73 -3.40 3.42
CA GLY A 189 8.81 -4.85 3.23
C GLY A 189 9.65 -5.61 4.25
N LYS A 190 9.95 -4.98 5.41
CA LYS A 190 10.62 -5.66 6.53
C LYS A 190 9.60 -6.30 7.46
N THR A 191 9.95 -7.44 8.03
CA THR A 191 9.12 -8.16 9.02
C THR A 191 8.97 -7.33 10.30
N ALA A 192 7.89 -7.56 11.06
CA ALA A 192 7.66 -6.93 12.38
C ALA A 192 8.85 -7.09 13.34
N LEU A 193 9.45 -8.28 13.40
CA LEU A 193 10.62 -8.57 14.24
C LEU A 193 11.84 -7.71 13.87
N TYR A 194 12.14 -7.62 12.58
CA TYR A 194 13.25 -6.79 12.09
C TYR A 194 13.02 -5.31 12.41
N LEU A 195 11.79 -4.82 12.26
CA LEU A 195 11.43 -3.44 12.58
C LEU A 195 11.56 -3.13 14.07
N SER A 196 11.11 -4.02 14.96
CA SER A 196 11.25 -3.80 16.41
C SER A 196 12.72 -3.69 16.80
N GLN A 197 13.57 -4.58 16.27
CA GLN A 197 15.02 -4.56 16.51
C GLN A 197 15.65 -3.28 15.99
N MET A 198 15.30 -2.84 14.78
CA MET A 198 15.75 -1.56 14.22
C MET A 198 15.32 -0.36 15.09
N ALA A 199 14.12 -0.41 15.66
CA ALA A 199 13.60 0.63 16.55
C ALA A 199 14.17 0.55 17.98
N GLY A 200 14.94 -0.49 18.32
CA GLY A 200 15.57 -0.65 19.63
C GLY A 200 14.64 -1.20 20.71
N PHE A 201 13.78 -2.15 20.36
CA PHE A 201 13.01 -2.97 21.30
C PHE A 201 12.80 -4.41 20.77
N CYS A 202 12.38 -5.32 21.64
CA CYS A 202 12.20 -6.73 21.31
C CYS A 202 10.73 -7.12 21.40
N VAL A 203 10.30 -8.01 20.51
CA VAL A 203 8.98 -8.63 20.51
C VAL A 203 9.14 -10.15 20.40
N PRO A 204 8.13 -10.96 20.75
CA PRO A 204 8.16 -12.40 20.52
C PRO A 204 8.47 -12.77 19.05
N ALA A 205 9.17 -13.88 18.84
CA ALA A 205 9.54 -14.31 17.48
C ALA A 205 8.34 -14.68 16.61
N SER A 206 7.19 -14.98 17.23
CA SER A 206 5.91 -15.27 16.55
C SER A 206 5.14 -14.02 16.14
N THR A 207 5.61 -12.81 16.48
CA THR A 207 4.93 -11.56 16.15
C THR A 207 4.85 -11.37 14.64
N ARG A 208 3.62 -11.22 14.15
CA ARG A 208 3.31 -11.05 12.72
C ARG A 208 3.14 -9.57 12.35
N VAL A 209 2.53 -8.79 13.23
CA VAL A 209 2.21 -7.36 13.01
C VAL A 209 2.37 -6.57 14.30
N LEU A 210 2.81 -5.31 14.19
CA LEU A 210 2.89 -4.37 15.32
C LEU A 210 1.70 -3.42 15.30
N ILE A 211 1.09 -3.17 16.46
CA ILE A 211 -0.07 -2.28 16.60
C ILE A 211 0.29 -1.12 17.52
N ALA A 212 0.00 0.11 17.07
CA ALA A 212 0.04 1.30 17.91
C ALA A 212 -1.39 1.83 18.11
N ALA A 213 -1.84 1.97 19.36
CA ALA A 213 -3.09 2.68 19.66
C ALA A 213 -2.95 4.17 19.30
N GLN A 214 -3.93 4.75 18.63
CA GLN A 214 -3.90 6.11 18.07
C GLN A 214 -5.23 6.84 18.31
N THR A 215 -5.14 8.17 18.40
CA THR A 215 -6.30 9.07 18.58
C THR A 215 -6.32 10.25 17.61
N THR A 216 -5.21 10.50 16.92
CA THR A 216 -5.04 11.64 16.01
C THR A 216 -4.68 11.19 14.60
N VAL A 217 -5.02 12.03 13.63
CA VAL A 217 -4.66 11.87 12.22
C VAL A 217 -3.92 13.11 11.78
N SER A 218 -2.71 12.94 11.24
CA SER A 218 -1.94 14.04 10.68
C SER A 218 -0.81 13.53 9.77
N HIS A 219 -0.24 14.41 8.95
CA HIS A 219 0.97 14.09 8.19
C HIS A 219 2.21 13.87 9.08
N SER A 220 2.20 14.38 10.31
CA SER A 220 3.28 14.19 11.29
C SER A 220 3.13 12.92 12.12
N ASN A 221 1.92 12.33 12.15
CA ASN A 221 1.68 11.04 12.78
C ASN A 221 1.91 9.92 11.75
N PRO A 222 3.00 9.12 11.87
CA PRO A 222 3.27 8.05 10.90
C PRO A 222 2.23 6.92 10.94
N TYR A 223 1.49 6.76 12.05
CA TYR A 223 0.52 5.68 12.18
C TYR A 223 -0.76 5.94 11.37
N SER A 224 -1.07 7.20 11.09
CA SER A 224 -2.21 7.62 10.26
C SER A 224 -1.89 7.71 8.76
N ARG A 225 -0.75 7.18 8.32
CA ARG A 225 -0.23 7.28 6.93
C ARG A 225 0.11 5.90 6.35
N GLU A 226 0.45 5.85 5.07
CA GLU A 226 0.96 4.64 4.42
C GLU A 226 2.33 4.26 5.01
N LYS A 227 2.50 3.00 5.41
CA LYS A 227 3.72 2.49 6.07
C LYS A 227 4.47 1.41 5.28
N LEU A 228 3.81 0.76 4.32
CA LEU A 228 4.33 -0.34 3.47
C LEU A 228 5.15 -1.41 4.22
N CYS A 229 4.76 -1.69 5.45
CA CYS A 229 5.37 -2.67 6.35
C CYS A 229 4.31 -3.16 7.36
N PRO A 230 4.54 -4.25 8.13
CA PRO A 230 3.55 -4.86 9.01
C PRO A 230 3.41 -4.09 10.33
N VAL A 231 2.99 -2.83 10.22
CA VAL A 231 2.65 -1.92 11.33
C VAL A 231 1.27 -1.32 11.06
N LEU A 232 0.39 -1.33 12.05
CA LEU A 232 -0.96 -0.79 11.97
C LEU A 232 -1.18 0.26 13.08
N GLY A 233 -1.88 1.35 12.74
CA GLY A 233 -2.53 2.19 13.75
C GLY A 233 -3.84 1.54 14.19
N LEU A 234 -4.24 1.71 15.45
CA LEU A 234 -5.54 1.25 15.95
C LEU A 234 -6.31 2.40 16.59
N TYR A 235 -7.53 2.62 16.13
CA TYR A 235 -8.44 3.66 16.61
C TYR A 235 -9.67 3.02 17.22
N VAL A 236 -10.12 3.55 18.35
CA VAL A 236 -11.35 3.12 19.03
C VAL A 236 -12.35 4.25 18.99
N GLU A 237 -13.50 4.00 18.40
CA GLU A 237 -14.55 5.00 18.21
C GLU A 237 -15.85 4.54 18.90
N GLU A 238 -16.73 5.46 19.29
CA GLU A 238 -17.91 5.11 20.10
C GLU A 238 -18.96 4.31 19.32
N ASP A 239 -19.13 4.63 18.03
CA ASP A 239 -20.07 3.98 17.14
C ASP A 239 -19.60 4.00 15.67
N TRP A 240 -20.36 3.35 14.79
CA TRP A 240 -20.06 3.29 13.36
C TRP A 240 -20.02 4.66 12.68
N LYS A 241 -20.71 5.68 13.18
CA LYS A 241 -20.69 7.03 12.58
C LYS A 241 -19.39 7.74 12.91
N ALA A 242 -18.95 7.66 14.16
CA ALA A 242 -17.64 8.15 14.57
C ALA A 242 -16.52 7.40 13.82
N ALA A 243 -16.65 6.08 13.64
CA ALA A 243 -15.75 5.29 12.82
C ALA A 243 -15.74 5.73 11.34
N CYS A 244 -16.90 6.05 10.76
CA CYS A 244 -16.97 6.57 9.40
C CYS A 244 -16.26 7.92 9.27
N HIS A 245 -16.46 8.84 10.23
CA HIS A 245 -15.72 10.10 10.26
C HIS A 245 -14.21 9.89 10.36
N ARG A 246 -13.76 8.95 11.20
CA ARG A 246 -12.33 8.60 11.32
C ARG A 246 -11.76 8.05 10.02
N VAL A 247 -12.52 7.19 9.34
CA VAL A 247 -12.16 6.64 8.02
C VAL A 247 -11.97 7.77 6.99
N VAL A 248 -12.93 8.70 6.91
CA VAL A 248 -12.84 9.86 6.00
C VAL A 248 -11.64 10.73 6.35
N GLU A 249 -11.38 10.97 7.63
CA GLU A 249 -10.23 11.75 8.10
C GLU A 249 -8.90 11.10 7.68
N LEU A 250 -8.74 9.79 7.88
CA LEU A 250 -7.56 9.02 7.47
C LEU A 250 -7.33 9.07 5.96
N LEU A 251 -8.38 8.83 5.17
CA LEU A 251 -8.30 8.84 3.70
C LEU A 251 -8.02 10.25 3.15
N THR A 252 -8.57 11.28 3.78
CA THR A 252 -8.32 12.68 3.39
C THR A 252 -6.91 13.12 3.75
N ASN A 253 -6.36 12.63 4.87
CA ASN A 253 -4.97 12.86 5.24
C ASN A 253 -4.00 12.19 4.26
N GLU A 254 -4.27 10.95 3.85
CA GLU A 254 -3.49 10.24 2.84
C GLU A 254 -4.35 9.07 2.31
N GLY A 255 -4.27 8.73 1.02
CA GLY A 255 -4.95 7.53 0.47
C GLY A 255 -6.32 7.76 -0.19
N LEU A 256 -6.71 9.02 -0.39
CA LEU A 256 -7.92 9.40 -1.13
C LEU A 256 -7.95 8.74 -2.52
N GLY A 257 -9.05 8.08 -2.82
CA GLY A 257 -9.32 7.37 -4.07
C GLY A 257 -8.90 5.90 -4.07
N HIS A 258 -8.19 5.40 -3.06
CA HIS A 258 -7.50 4.12 -3.13
C HIS A 258 -8.32 2.92 -2.63
N THR A 259 -8.38 2.68 -1.32
CA THR A 259 -9.02 1.47 -0.73
C THR A 259 -9.54 1.74 0.67
N LEU A 260 -10.65 1.07 1.03
CA LEU A 260 -11.24 1.00 2.36
C LEU A 260 -11.75 -0.42 2.57
N VAL A 261 -11.60 -0.95 3.77
CA VAL A 261 -12.12 -2.27 4.16
C VAL A 261 -13.15 -2.10 5.27
N ILE A 262 -14.29 -2.80 5.15
CA ILE A 262 -15.31 -2.86 6.19
C ILE A 262 -15.66 -4.33 6.47
N HIS A 263 -15.59 -4.71 7.75
CA HIS A 263 -16.10 -5.98 8.25
C HIS A 263 -17.38 -5.69 9.02
N THR A 264 -18.52 -6.12 8.48
CA THR A 264 -19.84 -5.97 9.12
C THR A 264 -20.82 -6.98 8.52
N ARG A 265 -21.84 -7.37 9.29
CA ARG A 265 -23.01 -8.11 8.79
C ARG A 265 -24.23 -7.19 8.60
N ASN A 266 -24.08 -5.89 8.88
CA ASN A 266 -25.14 -4.89 8.80
C ASN A 266 -25.16 -4.21 7.42
N GLN A 267 -26.18 -4.54 6.62
CA GLN A 267 -26.35 -3.99 5.26
C GLN A 267 -26.56 -2.47 5.22
N ASP A 268 -27.18 -1.89 6.24
CA ASP A 268 -27.40 -0.45 6.30
C ASP A 268 -26.08 0.29 6.53
N VAL A 269 -25.20 -0.24 7.37
CA VAL A 269 -23.86 0.31 7.58
C VAL A 269 -23.04 0.22 6.31
N ILE A 270 -23.05 -0.93 5.61
CA ILE A 270 -22.37 -1.08 4.30
C ILE A 270 -22.83 0.01 3.34
N ARG A 271 -24.16 0.18 3.22
CA ARG A 271 -24.74 1.18 2.31
C ARG A 271 -24.30 2.60 2.65
N GLN A 272 -24.33 2.98 3.93
CA GLN A 272 -23.92 4.33 4.35
C GLN A 272 -22.43 4.54 4.09
N PHE A 273 -21.58 3.58 4.44
CA PHE A 273 -20.15 3.67 4.16
C PHE A 273 -19.87 3.81 2.66
N CYS A 274 -20.56 3.09 1.78
CA CYS A 274 -20.43 3.25 0.33
C CYS A 274 -20.86 4.63 -0.18
N LEU A 275 -21.88 5.24 0.44
CA LEU A 275 -22.42 6.54 0.01
C LEU A 275 -21.59 7.72 0.53
N GLU A 276 -21.03 7.61 1.73
CA GLU A 276 -20.22 8.64 2.38
C GLU A 276 -18.76 8.57 1.92
N ASN A 277 -18.23 7.36 1.70
CA ASN A 277 -16.87 7.14 1.21
C ASN A 277 -16.84 6.96 -0.31
N ARG A 278 -17.38 7.94 -1.06
CA ARG A 278 -17.19 8.04 -2.54
C ARG A 278 -15.74 8.28 -2.96
N LEU A 279 -14.83 8.22 -1.99
CA LEU A 279 -13.43 8.56 -2.07
C LEU A 279 -12.58 7.29 -2.20
N THR A 280 -13.16 6.16 -2.60
CA THR A 280 -12.43 4.90 -2.83
C THR A 280 -12.93 4.26 -4.11
N ALA A 281 -12.02 3.84 -4.97
CA ALA A 281 -12.36 3.07 -6.17
C ALA A 281 -12.78 1.66 -5.74
N PHE A 282 -14.04 1.30 -6.01
CA PHE A 282 -14.58 -0.05 -5.80
C PHE A 282 -14.17 -0.99 -6.95
#